data_AF-A0A3M2G2U1-F1
#
_entry.id   AF-A0A3M2G2U1-F1
#
_cell.length_a   1.000
_cell.length_b   1.000
_cell.length_c   1.000
_cell.angle_alpha   90.00
_cell.angle_beta   90.00
_cell.angle_gamma   90.00
#
_symmetry.space_group_name_H-M   'P 1'
#
loop_
_entity.id
_entity.type
_entity.pdbx_description
1 polymer ?
#
loop_
_entity_poly.entity_id
_entity_poly.type
_entity_poly.pdbx_seq_one_letter_code
_entity_poly.pdbx_strand_id
1 'polypeptide(L)'
;ANVVSRSGAFLDPLADKVVVLGAATCLVIVERYQWLPVVLVAVREVGITVWRARWARQGLAVPARRSAKYKTFVQGAALALAVFPPLEDADAVVAAAWWVAVVFTLVTGWQYLRDGQAATSTSGERRS
;
A
#
# COMPACT_ATOMS: atom_id res chain seq x y z
N ALA A 1 16.62 23.64 -13.67
CA ALA A 1 16.96 23.18 -12.30
C ALA A 1 15.82 22.31 -11.80
N ASN A 2 16.05 21.03 -11.53
CA ASN A 2 15.01 20.15 -11.00
C ASN A 2 14.88 20.41 -9.50
N VAL A 3 13.98 21.33 -9.12
CA VAL A 3 13.72 21.68 -7.72
C VAL A 3 12.90 20.55 -7.11
N VAL A 4 13.57 19.49 -6.68
CA VAL A 4 12.96 18.47 -5.83
C VAL A 4 12.76 19.11 -4.45
N SER A 5 11.59 19.72 -4.26
CA SER A 5 11.17 20.22 -2.95
C SER A 5 10.97 19.05 -1.99
N ARG A 6 11.45 19.17 -0.74
CA ARG A 6 11.21 18.18 0.34
C ARG A 6 9.73 17.83 0.51
N SER A 7 8.84 18.78 0.19
CA SER A 7 7.39 18.57 0.19
C SER A 7 6.94 17.61 -0.91
N GLY A 8 7.50 17.73 -2.12
CA GLY A 8 7.16 16.87 -3.27
C GLY A 8 7.48 15.39 -3.01
N ALA A 9 8.61 15.11 -2.36
CA ALA A 9 9.02 13.74 -2.02
C ALA A 9 8.07 13.02 -1.04
N PHE A 10 7.29 13.77 -0.24
CA PHE A 10 6.26 13.21 0.65
C PHE A 10 4.88 13.18 0.00
N LEU A 11 4.56 14.17 -0.84
CA LEU A 11 3.28 14.27 -1.53
C LEU A 11 3.10 13.20 -2.61
N ASP A 12 4.17 12.85 -3.34
CA ASP A 12 4.11 11.82 -4.40
C ASP A 12 3.59 10.47 -3.87
N PRO A 13 4.15 9.89 -2.79
CA PRO A 13 3.64 8.64 -2.22
C PRO A 13 2.26 8.74 -1.58
N LEU A 14 1.78 9.96 -1.27
CA LEU A 14 0.44 10.18 -0.73
C LEU A 14 -0.58 10.21 -1.87
N ALA A 15 -0.27 10.94 -2.95
CA ALA A 15 -1.10 11.01 -4.15
C ALA A 15 -1.36 9.62 -4.74
N ASP A 16 -0.32 8.78 -4.86
CA ASP A 16 -0.45 7.39 -5.33
C ASP A 16 -1.49 6.59 -4.53
N LYS A 17 -1.47 6.70 -3.19
CA LYS A 17 -2.45 6.01 -2.32
C LYS A 17 -3.85 6.56 -2.49
N VAL A 18 -3.99 7.88 -2.62
CA VAL A 18 -5.30 8.52 -2.82
C VAL A 18 -5.91 8.08 -4.14
N VAL A 19 -5.11 7.97 -5.21
CA VAL A 19 -5.59 7.48 -6.51
C VAL A 19 -6.07 6.03 -6.41
N VAL A 20 -5.27 5.13 -5.84
CA VAL A 20 -5.64 3.70 -5.72
C VAL A 20 -6.87 3.51 -4.83
N LEU A 21 -6.91 4.14 -3.66
CA LEU A 21 -8.04 4.04 -2.73
C LEU A 21 -9.29 4.73 -3.28
N GLY A 22 -9.13 5.86 -3.98
CA GLY A 22 -10.21 6.55 -4.67
C GLY A 22 -10.84 5.69 -5.76
N ALA A 23 -10.02 5.09 -6.62
CA ALA A 23 -10.49 4.16 -7.66
C ALA A 23 -11.22 2.96 -7.05
N ALA A 24 -10.66 2.34 -6.01
CA ALA A 24 -11.30 1.23 -5.30
C ALA A 24 -12.63 1.66 -4.66
N THR A 25 -12.72 2.88 -4.13
CA THR A 25 -13.95 3.44 -3.55
C THR A 25 -15.02 3.67 -4.62
N CYS A 26 -14.66 4.20 -5.79
CA CYS A 26 -15.58 4.31 -6.92
C CYS A 26 -16.13 2.94 -7.32
N LEU A 27 -15.29 1.90 -7.34
CA LEU A 27 -15.71 0.53 -7.62
C LEU A 27 -16.65 -0.05 -6.54
N VAL A 28 -16.53 0.38 -5.29
CA VAL A 28 -17.51 0.04 -4.24
C VAL A 28 -18.85 0.71 -4.49
N ILE A 29 -18.84 1.98 -4.92
CA ILE A 29 -20.06 2.75 -5.19
C ILE A 29 -20.87 2.13 -6.33
N VAL A 30 -20.22 1.60 -7.36
CA VAL A 30 -20.88 0.89 -8.47
C VAL A 30 -21.11 -0.61 -8.18
N GLU A 31 -21.02 -1.01 -6.91
CA GLU A 31 -21.25 -2.37 -6.41
C GLU A 31 -20.31 -3.45 -6.98
N ARG A 32 -19.26 -3.02 -7.70
CA ARG A 32 -18.27 -3.91 -8.29
C ARG A 32 -17.31 -4.49 -7.26
N TYR A 33 -17.02 -3.73 -6.20
CA TYR A 33 -16.20 -4.14 -5.07
C TYR A 33 -16.99 -4.13 -3.76
N GLN A 34 -16.61 -5.03 -2.85
CA GLN A 34 -17.06 -4.98 -1.46
C GLN A 34 -16.29 -3.90 -0.69
N TRP A 35 -17.00 -3.16 0.18
CA TRP A 35 -16.42 -2.06 0.96
C TRP A 35 -15.35 -2.55 1.96
N LEU A 36 -15.55 -3.72 2.57
CA LEU A 36 -14.67 -4.27 3.60
C LEU A 36 -13.21 -4.39 3.14
N PRO A 37 -12.89 -5.05 2.00
CA PRO A 37 -11.51 -5.13 1.54
C PRO A 37 -10.88 -3.77 1.20
N VAL A 38 -11.66 -2.78 0.74
CA VAL A 38 -11.15 -1.41 0.53
C VAL A 38 -10.74 -0.75 1.85
N VAL A 39 -11.57 -0.88 2.89
CA VAL A 39 -11.25 -0.36 4.23
C VAL A 39 -10.01 -1.04 4.81
N LEU A 40 -9.87 -2.36 4.67
CA LEU A 40 -8.69 -3.09 5.14
C LEU A 40 -7.40 -2.58 4.50
N VAL A 41 -7.42 -2.35 3.18
CA VAL A 41 -6.28 -1.77 2.46
C VAL A 41 -6.00 -0.35 2.94
N ALA A 42 -7.04 0.49 3.07
CA ALA A 42 -6.89 1.88 3.52
C ALA A 42 -6.24 1.97 4.91
N VAL A 43 -6.76 1.21 5.89
CA VAL A 43 -6.23 1.17 7.26
C VAL A 43 -4.76 0.73 7.26
N ARG A 44 -4.42 -0.31 6.50
CA ARG A 44 -3.02 -0.78 6.37
C ARG A 44 -2.11 0.29 5.77
N GLU A 45 -2.56 0.95 4.70
CA GLU A 45 -1.78 1.98 4.01
C GLU A 45 -1.48 3.19 4.89
N VAL A 46 -2.49 3.68 5.62
CA VAL A 46 -2.33 4.79 6.57
C VAL A 46 -1.45 4.34 7.74
N GLY A 47 -1.70 3.15 8.29
CA GLY A 47 -0.94 2.61 9.42
C GLY A 47 0.57 2.52 9.15
N ILE A 48 0.98 1.99 7.99
CA ILE A 48 2.41 1.92 7.63
C ILE A 48 3.01 3.29 7.37
N THR A 49 2.23 4.22 6.81
CA THR A 49 2.69 5.59 6.57
C THR A 49 2.96 6.30 7.89
N VAL A 50 2.03 6.21 8.85
CA VAL A 50 2.18 6.76 10.20
C VAL A 50 3.35 6.11 10.94
N TRP A 51 3.46 4.78 10.89
CA TRP A 51 4.55 4.05 11.52
C TRP A 51 5.92 4.52 10.98
N ARG A 52 6.07 4.63 9.67
CA ARG A 52 7.31 5.12 9.05
C ARG A 52 7.62 6.57 9.44
N ALA A 53 6.60 7.42 9.46
CA ALA A 53 6.75 8.82 9.87
C ALA A 53 7.24 8.92 11.32
N ARG A 54 6.76 8.04 12.21
CA ARG A 54 7.21 8.00 13.62
C ARG A 54 8.71 7.65 13.73
N TRP A 55 9.19 6.64 13.02
CA TRP A 55 10.61 6.26 13.04
C TRP A 55 11.52 7.30 12.39
N ALA A 56 11.07 7.91 11.30
CA ALA A 56 11.82 8.99 10.65
C ALA A 56 12.04 10.19 11.59
N ARG A 57 11.06 10.51 12.46
CA ARG A 57 11.20 11.54 13.50
C ARG A 57 12.20 11.17 14.60
N GLN A 58 12.50 9.88 14.77
CA GLN A 58 13.50 9.38 15.71
C GLN A 58 14.89 9.23 15.08
N GLY A 59 15.07 9.70 13.83
CA GLY A 59 16.35 9.59 13.11
C GLY A 59 16.64 8.20 12.53
N LEU A 60 15.68 7.28 12.60
CA LEU A 60 15.83 5.92 12.10
C LEU A 60 15.16 5.79 10.73
N ALA A 61 15.93 5.38 9.74
CA ALA A 61 15.45 5.15 8.39
C ALA A 61 15.12 3.66 8.20
N VAL A 62 13.84 3.34 8.00
CA VAL A 62 13.40 1.97 7.71
C VAL A 62 13.61 1.69 6.21
N PRO A 63 14.43 0.70 5.82
CA PRO A 63 14.69 0.38 4.42
C PRO A 63 13.40 0.03 3.65
N ALA A 64 13.29 0.51 2.41
CA ALA A 64 12.22 0.11 1.52
C ALA A 64 12.42 -1.34 1.05
N ARG A 65 11.36 -2.17 1.12
CA ARG A 65 11.39 -3.57 0.65
C ARG A 65 10.94 -3.70 -0.79
N ARG A 66 11.46 -4.72 -1.49
CA ARG A 66 10.99 -5.12 -2.83
C ARG A 66 9.50 -5.48 -2.85
N SER A 67 8.92 -5.88 -1.72
CA SER A 67 7.47 -6.12 -1.58
C SER A 67 6.61 -4.90 -1.92
N ALA A 68 7.15 -3.68 -1.79
CA ALA A 68 6.46 -2.47 -2.23
C ALA A 68 6.27 -2.42 -3.76
N LYS A 69 7.22 -2.96 -4.53
CA LYS A 69 7.15 -3.00 -6.00
C LYS A 69 6.09 -3.98 -6.51
N TYR A 70 5.92 -5.11 -5.81
CA TYR A 70 4.89 -6.09 -6.15
C TYR A 70 3.49 -5.63 -5.75
N LYS A 71 3.37 -4.88 -4.64
CA LYS A 71 2.08 -4.38 -4.18
C LYS A 71 1.38 -3.53 -5.23
N THR A 72 2.09 -2.56 -5.82
CA THR A 72 1.52 -1.67 -6.83
C THR A 72 1.09 -2.43 -8.07
N PHE A 73 1.87 -3.42 -8.50
CA PHE A 73 1.50 -4.31 -9.60
C PHE A 73 0.23 -5.11 -9.27
N VAL A 74 0.15 -5.74 -8.10
CA VAL A 74 -0.99 -6.58 -7.71
C VAL A 74 -2.27 -5.76 -7.53
N GLN A 75 -2.21 -4.59 -6.86
CA GLN A 75 -3.39 -3.73 -6.68
C GLN A 75 -3.82 -3.08 -8.01
N GLY A 76 -2.86 -2.61 -8.82
CA GLY A 76 -3.16 -2.05 -10.13
C GLY A 76 -3.78 -3.07 -11.08
N ALA A 77 -3.28 -4.32 -11.07
CA ALA A 77 -3.87 -5.41 -11.83
C ALA A 77 -5.30 -5.73 -11.38
N ALA A 78 -5.57 -5.77 -10.08
CA ALA A 78 -6.91 -6.00 -9.57
C ALA A 78 -7.88 -4.89 -10.00
N LEU A 79 -7.49 -3.62 -9.88
CA LEU A 79 -8.28 -2.49 -10.38
C LEU A 79 -8.52 -2.56 -11.88
N ALA A 80 -7.50 -2.91 -12.67
CA ALA A 80 -7.64 -3.05 -14.12
C ALA A 80 -8.60 -4.17 -14.50
N LEU A 81 -8.54 -5.32 -13.82
CA LEU A 81 -9.47 -6.44 -14.03
C LEU A 81 -10.91 -6.06 -13.70
N ALA A 82 -11.13 -5.24 -12.67
CA ALA A 82 -12.47 -4.82 -12.27
C ALA A 82 -13.18 -3.96 -13.32
N VAL A 83 -12.41 -3.19 -14.09
CA VAL A 83 -12.88 -2.28 -15.15
C VAL A 83 -12.79 -2.94 -16.55
N PHE A 84 -12.21 -4.14 -16.65
CA PHE A 84 -11.98 -4.79 -17.94
C PHE A 84 -13.32 -5.28 -18.55
N PRO A 85 -13.72 -4.78 -19.74
CA PRO A 85 -15.06 -5.06 -20.29
C PRO A 85 -15.39 -6.56 -20.46
N PRO A 86 -14.45 -7.42 -20.90
CA PRO A 86 -14.73 -8.86 -20.99
C PRO A 86 -15.02 -9.55 -19.66
N LEU A 87 -14.75 -8.91 -18.53
CA LEU A 87 -15.03 -9.45 -17.20
C LEU A 87 -16.29 -8.82 -16.57
N GLU A 88 -17.05 -8.00 -17.29
CA GLU A 88 -18.22 -7.28 -16.78
C GLU A 88 -19.20 -8.21 -16.02
N ASP A 89 -19.51 -9.40 -16.55
CA ASP A 89 -20.40 -10.37 -15.88
C ASP A 89 -19.68 -11.32 -14.90
N ALA A 90 -18.37 -11.19 -14.72
CA ALA A 90 -17.53 -12.10 -13.95
C ALA A 90 -17.23 -11.57 -12.53
N ASP A 91 -18.27 -11.17 -11.79
CA ASP A 91 -18.15 -10.60 -10.43
C ASP A 91 -17.31 -11.47 -9.49
N ALA A 92 -17.49 -12.79 -9.53
CA ALA A 92 -16.76 -13.72 -8.67
C ALA A 92 -15.24 -13.69 -8.94
N VAL A 93 -14.83 -13.55 -10.21
CA VAL A 93 -13.41 -13.48 -10.61
C VAL A 93 -12.81 -12.15 -10.16
N VAL A 94 -13.53 -11.06 -10.37
CA VAL A 94 -13.12 -9.71 -9.96
C VAL A 94 -12.99 -9.63 -8.43
N ALA A 95 -13.98 -10.15 -7.70
CA ALA A 95 -13.94 -10.22 -6.25
C ALA A 95 -12.77 -11.08 -5.75
N ALA A 96 -12.53 -12.24 -6.35
CA ALA A 96 -11.41 -13.11 -5.99
C ALA A 96 -10.06 -12.41 -6.22
N ALA A 97 -9.87 -11.75 -7.37
CA ALA A 97 -8.67 -10.99 -7.68
C ALA A 97 -8.44 -9.86 -6.66
N TRP A 98 -9.51 -9.14 -6.28
CA TRP A 98 -9.45 -8.09 -5.29
C TRP A 98 -9.07 -8.62 -3.90
N TRP A 99 -9.67 -9.74 -3.47
CA TRP A 99 -9.31 -10.38 -2.20
C TRP A 99 -7.86 -10.90 -2.19
N VAL A 100 -7.36 -11.45 -3.29
CA VAL A 100 -5.94 -11.82 -3.43
C VAL A 100 -5.05 -10.59 -3.26
N ALA A 101 -5.40 -9.46 -3.89
CA ALA A 101 -4.65 -8.22 -3.73
C ALA A 101 -4.65 -7.70 -2.29
N VAL A 102 -5.79 -7.81 -1.59
CA VAL A 102 -5.92 -7.44 -0.17
C VAL A 102 -5.05 -8.32 0.71
N VAL A 103 -5.13 -9.64 0.57
CA VAL A 103 -4.31 -10.60 1.34
C VAL A 103 -2.82 -10.32 1.12
N PHE A 104 -2.40 -10.15 -0.13
CA PHE A 104 -1.02 -9.79 -0.46
C PHE A 104 -0.59 -8.47 0.22
N THR A 105 -1.46 -7.47 0.21
CA THR A 105 -1.20 -6.16 0.84
C THR A 105 -1.05 -6.28 2.35
N LEU A 106 -1.90 -7.07 3.01
CA LEU A 106 -1.85 -7.30 4.45
C LEU A 106 -0.59 -8.08 4.83
N VAL A 107 -0.29 -9.18 4.14
CA VAL A 107 0.90 -10.01 4.38
C VAL A 107 2.19 -9.20 4.22
N THR A 108 2.31 -8.45 3.12
CA THR A 108 3.48 -7.58 2.91
C THR A 108 3.57 -6.45 3.93
N GLY A 109 2.42 -5.98 4.42
CA GLY A 109 2.37 -4.98 5.50
C GLY A 109 2.89 -5.53 6.82
N TRP A 110 2.45 -6.73 7.17
CA TRP A 110 2.94 -7.44 8.35
C TRP A 110 4.44 -7.73 8.30
N GLN A 111 4.93 -8.24 7.16
CA GLN A 111 6.36 -8.47 6.95
C GLN A 111 7.15 -7.17 7.15
N TYR A 112 6.69 -6.07 6.54
CA TYR A 112 7.33 -4.76 6.67
C TYR A 112 7.43 -4.29 8.14
N LEU A 113 6.38 -4.49 8.94
CA LEU A 113 6.39 -4.15 10.36
C LEU A 113 7.36 -5.01 11.17
N ARG A 114 7.36 -6.33 10.96
CA ARG A 114 8.28 -7.27 11.65
C ARG A 114 9.74 -6.95 11.36
N ASP A 115 10.06 -6.78 10.09
CA ASP A 115 11.42 -6.53 9.64
C ASP A 115 11.93 -5.15 10.05
N GLY A 116 11.03 -4.16 10.08
CA GLY A 116 11.29 -2.83 10.59
C GLY A 116 11.76 -2.83 12.03
N GLN A 117 11.13 -3.64 12.89
CA GLN A 117 11.51 -3.78 14.30
C GLN A 117 12.89 -4.43 14.47
N ALA A 118 13.22 -5.43 13.64
CA ALA A 118 14.52 -6.12 13.68
C ALA A 118 15.70 -5.25 13.18
N ALA A 119 15.45 -4.37 12.20
CA ALA A 119 16.47 -3.42 11.73
C ALA A 119 16.75 -2.30 12.75
N THR A 120 15.74 -1.91 13.52
CA THR A 120 15.89 -0.90 14.58
C THR A 120 16.60 -1.43 15.83
N SER A 121 16.57 -2.76 16.08
CA SER A 121 17.28 -3.36 17.23
C SER A 121 18.77 -3.60 17.01
N THR A 122 19.24 -3.69 15.76
CA THR A 122 20.66 -3.94 15.42
C THR A 122 21.49 -2.66 15.29
N SER A 123 20.86 -1.48 15.35
CA SER A 123 21.54 -0.18 15.25
C SER A 123 22.05 0.35 16.60
N GLY A 124 21.80 -0.35 17.71
CA GLY A 124 22.17 0.07 19.07
C GLY A 124 23.56 -0.34 19.55
N GLU A 125 24.31 -1.17 18.82
CA GLU A 125 25.55 -1.78 19.35
C GLU A 125 26.87 -1.29 18.73
N ARG A 126 26.89 -0.31 17.81
CA ARG A 126 28.16 0.20 17.28
C ARG A 126 28.19 1.71 17.15
N ARG A 127 28.59 2.37 18.24
CA ARG A 127 29.67 3.38 18.30
C ARG A 127 29.69 4.03 19.68
N SER A 128 30.43 3.42 20.61
CA SER A 128 31.12 4.09 21.71
C SER A 128 32.60 4.16 21.36
#